data_AF-A0A5C6EIQ3-F1
#
_entry.id   AF-A0A5C6EIQ3-F1
#
_cell.length_a   1.000
_cell.length_b   1.000
_cell.length_c   1.000
_cell.angle_alpha   90.00
_cell.angle_beta   90.00
_cell.angle_gamma   90.00
#
_symmetry.space_group_name_H-M   'P 1'
#
loop_
_entity.id
_entity.type
_entity.pdbx_description
1 polymer ?
#
loop_
_entity_poly.entity_id
_entity_poly.type
_entity_poly.pdbx_seq_one_letter_code
_entity_poly.pdbx_strand_id
1 'polypeptide(L)'
;MSSKHPKQLIDETELRTALQPLRPNPNGFAAGIRQRLEEGNVRLRDSEQNEASFDHSGWAQVAAAVMPLPLLGSNGGAGLVKLGQLSLGKKVVAVAALPMVGLLLMVTASIWAIIRIRRAQRSNQQHQGQSIGDIDAVKLSQVTADWWRQFGVLVVGMSVMSVLLMVIGYTLPVFIVFMVSGITMVSLITKLGQEHLVDRNTIAGTLLPGLLMLVQVTHVITMIDHGNPFLDQMLIPAVLVLGGFAMLWMCAPPWEGIGRATDLVARSLLGIGLLLIASWFSSSLWNPVTTQDLKTHVESFDHARFSSATWNQWQVAAEWLQDSNVQLDLSKPHAMLKTELAKDKPNLSVLRSAIEAGLFQRQDLDRLFDAVGSKSLMLAESKTQMFREQQRGQPFISADDRTRFLIHALVLGGELSESERDFLGERLTATMDSLATKTYVNLLEQQLAITKLAILIDRPLDTDSLQEFVRHTLTSHQRLGVNLGTRRGGFASSPKLNHSIELATVDAIGLMQIYGVPEDIRIDALRSYLRPTSHDHWFQLYDQTCMRVASLQRLESLPDVQPISWQDYLRYEQNLMMAILFTLVCVFATLGATKSEFV
;
A
#
# COMPACT_ATOMS: atom_id res chain seq x y z
N MET A 1 28.81 10.40 45.66
CA MET A 1 29.56 11.52 46.28
C MET A 1 28.83 11.95 47.55
N SER A 2 29.46 11.75 48.70
CA SER A 2 28.97 12.10 50.04
C SER A 2 29.44 13.52 50.41
N SER A 3 28.55 14.30 51.03
CA SER A 3 28.57 15.77 51.13
C SER A 3 29.49 16.36 52.20
N LYS A 4 30.56 15.68 52.63
CA LYS A 4 31.30 16.12 53.83
C LYS A 4 32.70 16.72 53.68
N HIS A 5 33.43 16.58 52.56
CA HIS A 5 34.73 17.27 52.41
C HIS A 5 35.05 17.61 50.94
N PRO A 6 34.82 18.86 50.47
CA PRO A 6 35.02 19.23 49.06
C PRO A 6 36.43 19.74 48.71
N LYS A 7 37.43 19.66 49.61
CA LYS A 7 38.81 20.16 49.37
C LYS A 7 39.92 19.28 49.96
N GLN A 8 39.81 17.97 49.83
CA GLN A 8 40.98 17.09 49.93
C GLN A 8 41.23 16.51 48.54
N LEU A 9 42.10 17.18 47.79
CA LEU A 9 42.69 16.60 46.58
C LEU A 9 43.65 15.51 47.07
N ILE A 10 43.40 14.27 46.65
CA ILE A 10 44.32 13.15 46.86
C ILE A 10 45.64 13.53 46.18
N ASP A 11 46.76 13.37 46.89
CA ASP A 11 48.08 13.74 46.38
C ASP A 11 48.41 12.93 45.12
N GLU A 12 49.01 13.57 44.11
CA GLU A 12 49.26 12.94 42.80
C GLU A 12 50.18 11.72 42.94
N THR A 13 51.08 11.76 43.91
CA THR A 13 51.98 10.67 44.29
C THR A 13 51.22 9.46 44.85
N GLU A 14 50.19 9.68 45.66
CA GLU A 14 49.32 8.64 46.21
C GLU A 14 48.50 7.97 45.10
N LEU A 15 47.97 8.77 44.18
CA LEU A 15 47.24 8.28 43.00
C LEU A 15 48.15 7.47 42.07
N ARG A 16 49.40 7.90 41.87
CA ARG A 16 50.38 7.21 41.02
C ARG A 16 50.83 5.88 41.62
N THR A 17 50.92 5.81 42.95
CA THR A 17 51.28 4.59 43.69
C THR A 17 50.12 3.59 43.70
N ALA A 18 48.88 4.07 43.85
CA ALA A 18 47.67 3.24 43.78
C ALA A 18 47.42 2.65 42.37
N LEU A 19 47.84 3.35 41.31
CA LEU A 19 47.67 2.91 39.92
C LEU A 19 48.84 2.08 39.36
N GLN A 20 49.94 1.97 40.11
CA GLN A 20 51.13 1.22 39.71
C GLN A 20 50.88 -0.27 39.42
N PRO A 21 50.10 -1.03 40.23
CA PRO A 21 49.81 -2.44 39.94
C PRO A 21 48.82 -2.65 38.79
N LEU A 22 48.13 -1.60 38.34
CA LEU A 22 47.18 -1.64 37.21
C LEU A 22 47.84 -1.30 35.87
N ARG A 23 49.14 -1.01 35.82
CA ARG A 23 49.86 -0.83 34.56
C ARG A 23 49.97 -2.18 33.84
N PRO A 24 49.40 -2.33 32.64
CA PRO A 24 49.55 -3.56 31.88
C PRO A 24 51.03 -3.80 31.59
N ASN A 25 51.48 -5.04 31.82
CA ASN A 25 52.85 -5.45 31.53
C ASN A 25 53.16 -5.12 30.06
N PRO A 26 54.13 -4.23 29.77
CA PRO A 26 54.38 -3.76 28.41
C PRO A 26 54.76 -4.91 27.46
N ASN A 27 55.42 -5.94 27.98
CA ASN A 27 55.77 -7.13 27.20
C ASN A 27 54.56 -8.03 26.94
N GLY A 28 53.65 -8.14 27.90
CA GLY A 28 52.38 -8.88 27.74
C GLY A 28 51.42 -8.19 26.77
N PHE A 29 51.39 -6.86 26.77
CA PHE A 29 50.60 -6.07 25.82
C PHE A 29 51.16 -6.15 24.41
N ALA A 30 52.48 -6.03 24.24
CA ALA A 30 53.13 -6.20 22.94
C ALA A 30 52.98 -7.62 22.38
N ALA A 31 53.07 -8.64 23.23
CA ALA A 31 52.81 -10.04 22.86
C ALA A 31 51.34 -10.25 22.46
N GLY A 32 50.39 -9.67 23.19
CA GLY A 32 48.97 -9.74 22.87
C GLY A 32 48.60 -9.02 21.57
N ILE A 33 49.27 -7.90 21.24
CA ILE A 33 49.10 -7.21 19.95
C ILE A 33 49.68 -8.07 18.82
N ARG A 34 50.88 -8.65 18.98
CA ARG A 34 51.46 -9.55 17.97
C ARG A 34 50.56 -10.76 17.72
N GLN A 35 50.06 -11.39 18.77
CA GLN A 35 49.16 -12.52 18.67
C GLN A 35 47.86 -12.15 17.93
N ARG A 36 47.26 -10.98 18.23
CA ARG A 36 46.05 -10.52 17.51
C ARG A 36 46.33 -10.11 16.06
N LEU A 37 47.54 -9.66 15.74
CA LEU A 37 47.97 -9.39 14.37
C LEU A 37 48.21 -10.68 13.58
N GLU A 38 48.77 -11.70 14.21
CA GLU A 38 48.94 -13.02 13.61
C GLU A 38 47.59 -13.74 13.43
N GLU A 39 46.71 -13.72 14.44
CA GLU A 39 45.33 -14.23 14.32
C GLU A 39 44.50 -13.44 13.30
N GLY A 40 44.73 -12.12 13.18
CA GLY A 40 44.14 -11.27 12.15
C GLY A 40 44.63 -11.60 10.75
N ASN A 41 45.93 -11.85 10.58
CA ASN A 41 46.52 -12.24 9.29
C ASN A 41 46.15 -13.66 8.86
N VAL A 42 46.02 -14.60 9.80
CA VAL A 42 45.50 -15.95 9.51
C VAL A 42 44.03 -15.86 9.11
N ARG A 43 43.21 -15.06 9.82
CA ARG A 43 41.82 -14.80 9.42
C ARG A 43 41.68 -14.10 8.08
N LEU A 44 42.56 -13.17 7.74
CA LEU A 44 42.55 -12.50 6.43
C LEU A 44 42.95 -13.48 5.32
N ARG A 45 43.91 -14.38 5.57
CA ARG A 45 44.35 -15.39 4.60
C ARG A 45 43.31 -16.50 4.40
N ASP A 46 42.65 -16.93 5.47
CA ASP A 46 41.52 -17.87 5.42
C ASP A 46 40.25 -17.18 4.86
N SER A 47 40.10 -15.86 5.05
CA SER A 47 39.03 -15.06 4.45
C SER A 47 39.29 -14.82 2.97
N GLU A 48 40.52 -14.66 2.49
CA GLU A 48 40.84 -14.58 1.05
C GLU A 48 40.66 -15.95 0.36
N GLN A 49 40.99 -17.06 1.05
CA GLN A 49 40.71 -18.42 0.55
C GLN A 49 39.22 -18.79 0.57
N ASN A 50 38.45 -18.29 1.54
CA ASN A 50 36.99 -18.46 1.58
C ASN A 50 36.26 -17.43 0.70
N GLU A 51 36.76 -16.21 0.50
CA GLU A 51 36.20 -15.24 -0.44
C GLU A 51 36.36 -15.75 -1.87
N ALA A 52 37.46 -16.42 -2.21
CA ALA A 52 37.59 -17.10 -3.50
C ALA A 52 36.57 -18.24 -3.71
N SER A 53 36.05 -18.87 -2.65
CA SER A 53 34.97 -19.87 -2.75
C SER A 53 33.56 -19.25 -2.70
N PHE A 54 33.39 -18.12 -2.01
CA PHE A 54 32.14 -17.36 -1.96
C PHE A 54 31.89 -16.51 -3.23
N ASP A 55 32.94 -16.02 -3.90
CA ASP A 55 32.88 -15.28 -5.18
C ASP A 55 32.35 -16.13 -6.35
N HIS A 56 32.31 -17.45 -6.19
CA HIS A 56 31.73 -18.38 -7.16
C HIS A 56 30.28 -18.77 -6.87
N SER A 57 29.74 -18.43 -5.69
CA SER A 57 28.36 -18.72 -5.37
C SER A 57 27.45 -17.56 -5.81
N GLY A 58 26.84 -17.68 -7.00
CA GLY A 58 25.79 -16.75 -7.44
C GLY A 58 24.64 -16.59 -6.43
N TRP A 59 24.56 -17.49 -5.45
CA TRP A 59 23.61 -17.49 -4.35
C TRP A 59 23.90 -16.44 -3.25
N ALA A 60 25.14 -16.02 -3.01
CA ALA A 60 25.41 -14.95 -2.03
C ALA A 60 24.81 -13.61 -2.51
N GLN A 61 24.86 -13.34 -3.82
CA GLN A 61 24.17 -12.20 -4.44
C GLN A 61 22.65 -12.34 -4.37
N VAL A 62 22.11 -13.56 -4.55
CA VAL A 62 20.67 -13.84 -4.39
C VAL A 62 20.23 -13.63 -2.95
N ALA A 63 20.98 -14.13 -1.96
CA ALA A 63 20.69 -13.95 -0.54
C ALA A 63 20.76 -12.47 -0.11
N ALA A 64 21.74 -11.71 -0.62
CA ALA A 64 21.82 -10.27 -0.42
C ALA A 64 20.64 -9.51 -1.06
N ALA A 65 20.15 -9.96 -2.22
CA ALA A 65 18.97 -9.38 -2.89
C ALA A 65 17.63 -9.73 -2.20
N VAL A 66 17.60 -10.82 -1.42
CA VAL A 66 16.41 -11.27 -0.67
C VAL A 66 16.25 -10.55 0.67
N MET A 67 17.30 -9.91 1.21
CA MET A 67 17.17 -9.10 2.43
C MET A 67 16.22 -7.90 2.18
N PRO A 68 15.09 -7.83 2.89
CA PRO A 68 14.20 -6.67 2.81
C PRO A 68 14.94 -5.43 3.29
N LEU A 69 15.13 -4.45 2.40
CA LEU A 69 15.67 -3.13 2.75
C LEU A 69 14.99 -2.45 3.95
N PRO A 70 13.68 -2.65 4.24
CA PRO A 70 13.03 -2.10 5.42
C PRO A 70 13.50 -2.69 6.77
N LEU A 71 14.11 -3.88 6.77
CA LEU A 71 14.64 -4.51 7.99
C LEU A 71 16.03 -3.98 8.37
N LEU A 72 16.69 -3.25 7.47
CA LEU A 72 17.97 -2.59 7.68
C LEU A 72 17.77 -1.15 8.21
N GLY A 73 17.09 -1.02 9.35
CA GLY A 73 17.25 0.11 10.26
C GLY A 73 16.23 1.25 10.20
N SER A 74 15.60 1.49 11.35
CA SER A 74 14.78 2.65 11.72
C SER A 74 15.53 4.00 11.81
N ASN A 75 16.78 4.07 11.36
CA ASN A 75 17.61 5.28 11.36
C ASN A 75 18.06 5.73 9.95
N GLY A 76 17.51 5.15 8.88
CA GLY A 76 17.84 5.46 7.47
C GLY A 76 17.23 6.75 6.89
N GLY A 77 16.73 7.67 7.72
CA GLY A 77 15.99 8.86 7.28
C GLY A 77 16.80 9.87 6.45
N ALA A 78 18.13 9.79 6.40
CA ALA A 78 18.97 10.78 5.71
C ALA A 78 19.28 10.45 4.23
N GLY A 79 19.17 9.18 3.81
CA GLY A 79 19.50 8.76 2.44
C GLY A 79 18.31 8.81 1.46
N LEU A 80 17.12 8.43 1.93
CA LEU A 80 15.89 8.40 1.12
C LEU A 80 15.37 9.81 0.76
N VAL A 81 15.68 10.83 1.58
CA VAL A 81 15.26 12.22 1.36
C VAL A 81 15.91 12.84 0.12
N LYS A 82 17.09 12.36 -0.32
CA LYS A 82 17.77 12.89 -1.51
C LYS A 82 17.24 12.35 -2.84
N LEU A 83 16.63 11.17 -2.88
CA LEU A 83 15.95 10.66 -4.08
C LEU A 83 14.61 11.38 -4.32
N GLY A 84 13.97 11.88 -3.27
CA GLY A 84 12.68 12.61 -3.33
C GLY A 84 12.76 14.07 -3.81
N GLN A 85 13.97 14.64 -3.99
CA GLN A 85 14.17 16.05 -4.38
C GLN A 85 14.45 16.29 -5.87
N LEU A 86 14.56 15.25 -6.70
CA LEU A 86 14.63 15.40 -8.16
C LEU A 86 13.22 15.68 -8.72
N SER A 87 12.84 16.96 -8.76
CA SER A 87 11.49 17.43 -9.11
C SER A 87 11.05 17.13 -10.55
N LEU A 88 11.98 16.80 -11.45
CA LEU A 88 11.68 16.29 -12.81
C LEU A 88 11.42 14.77 -12.84
N GLY A 89 11.87 14.02 -11.82
CA GLY A 89 11.73 12.57 -11.74
C GLY A 89 10.38 12.08 -11.21
N LYS A 90 9.61 12.90 -10.49
CA LYS A 90 8.37 12.45 -9.81
C LYS A 90 7.26 11.97 -10.75
N LYS A 91 7.20 12.43 -12.01
CA LYS A 91 6.25 11.91 -13.01
C LYS A 91 6.82 10.77 -13.87
N VAL A 92 8.15 10.68 -13.99
CA VAL A 92 8.84 9.70 -14.84
C VAL A 92 9.18 8.42 -14.08
N VAL A 93 9.47 8.53 -12.77
CA VAL A 93 10.04 7.44 -11.97
C VAL A 93 9.00 6.40 -11.54
N ALA A 94 7.72 6.70 -11.40
CA ALA A 94 6.78 5.68 -10.90
C ALA A 94 6.09 4.87 -12.01
N VAL A 95 5.74 5.51 -13.13
CA VAL A 95 5.02 4.85 -14.22
C VAL A 95 5.98 4.34 -15.30
N ALA A 96 7.18 4.92 -15.44
CA ALA A 96 8.16 4.49 -16.44
C ALA A 96 9.38 3.73 -15.88
N ALA A 97 9.55 3.61 -14.56
CA ALA A 97 10.70 2.86 -14.01
C ALA A 97 10.61 1.36 -14.26
N LEU A 98 9.43 0.74 -14.22
CA LEU A 98 9.32 -0.72 -14.42
C LEU A 98 9.69 -1.13 -15.86
N PRO A 99 9.17 -0.46 -16.92
CA PRO A 99 9.65 -0.68 -18.28
C PRO A 99 11.13 -0.34 -18.48
N MET A 100 11.62 0.75 -17.86
CA MET A 100 13.01 1.18 -17.98
C MET A 100 13.96 0.19 -17.31
N VAL A 101 13.73 -0.15 -16.04
CA VAL A 101 14.53 -1.13 -15.30
C VAL A 101 14.38 -2.50 -15.96
N GLY A 102 13.20 -2.87 -16.45
CA GLY A 102 12.99 -4.09 -17.23
C GLY A 102 13.83 -4.13 -18.52
N LEU A 103 13.81 -3.08 -19.35
CA LEU A 103 14.63 -2.97 -20.55
C LEU A 103 16.12 -2.92 -20.24
N LEU A 104 16.51 -2.15 -19.23
CA LEU A 104 17.89 -2.00 -18.81
C LEU A 104 18.40 -3.31 -18.21
N LEU A 105 17.58 -4.06 -17.47
CA LEU A 105 17.86 -5.42 -17.03
C LEU A 105 17.87 -6.41 -18.20
N MET A 106 17.02 -6.29 -19.21
CA MET A 106 17.08 -7.15 -20.39
C MET A 106 18.34 -6.91 -21.21
N VAL A 107 18.71 -5.64 -21.43
CA VAL A 107 19.93 -5.26 -22.15
C VAL A 107 21.17 -5.62 -21.34
N THR A 108 21.19 -5.29 -20.04
CA THR A 108 22.33 -5.67 -19.18
C THR A 108 22.40 -7.16 -18.98
N ALA A 109 21.31 -7.89 -18.77
CA ALA A 109 21.31 -9.36 -18.69
C ALA A 109 21.78 -9.98 -20.00
N SER A 110 21.39 -9.43 -21.16
CA SER A 110 21.88 -9.89 -22.46
C SER A 110 23.40 -9.67 -22.58
N ILE A 111 23.89 -8.48 -22.23
CA ILE A 111 25.32 -8.15 -22.25
C ILE A 111 26.09 -8.99 -21.23
N TRP A 112 25.58 -9.16 -20.02
CA TRP A 112 26.21 -9.90 -18.94
C TRP A 112 26.17 -11.39 -19.20
N ALA A 113 25.10 -11.93 -19.78
CA ALA A 113 25.05 -13.31 -20.26
C ALA A 113 26.12 -13.53 -21.33
N ILE A 114 26.25 -12.64 -22.32
CA ILE A 114 27.32 -12.73 -23.34
C ILE A 114 28.71 -12.66 -22.69
N ILE A 115 28.94 -11.76 -21.73
CA ILE A 115 30.23 -11.65 -21.02
C ILE A 115 30.50 -12.87 -20.15
N ARG A 116 29.50 -13.38 -19.43
CA ARG A 116 29.63 -14.54 -18.54
C ARG A 116 29.82 -15.83 -19.33
N ILE A 117 29.12 -16.01 -20.45
CA ILE A 117 29.34 -17.11 -21.40
C ILE A 117 30.78 -17.04 -21.93
N ARG A 118 31.27 -15.85 -22.33
CA ARG A 118 32.67 -15.66 -22.73
C ARG A 118 33.68 -15.95 -21.62
N ARG A 119 33.35 -15.65 -20.35
CA ARG A 119 34.22 -15.93 -19.20
C ARG A 119 34.22 -17.43 -18.84
N ALA A 120 33.08 -18.09 -18.84
CA ALA A 120 32.95 -19.53 -18.59
C ALA A 120 33.66 -20.36 -19.68
N GLN A 121 33.61 -19.91 -20.93
CA GLN A 121 34.38 -20.51 -22.02
C GLN A 121 35.90 -20.32 -21.84
N ARG A 122 36.35 -19.15 -21.35
CA ARG A 122 37.76 -18.90 -21.04
C ARG A 122 38.27 -19.71 -19.85
N SER A 123 37.45 -19.91 -18.80
CA SER A 123 37.83 -20.75 -17.67
C SER A 123 37.91 -22.24 -18.04
N ASN A 124 37.01 -22.73 -18.90
CA ASN A 124 37.07 -24.09 -19.42
C ASN A 124 38.27 -24.31 -20.38
N GLN A 125 38.66 -23.31 -21.18
CA GLN A 125 39.90 -23.33 -21.97
C GLN A 125 41.16 -23.47 -21.11
N GLN A 126 41.13 -23.00 -19.85
CA GLN A 126 42.29 -23.04 -18.95
C GLN A 126 42.41 -24.37 -18.19
N HIS A 127 41.38 -25.23 -18.22
CA HIS A 127 41.37 -26.53 -17.57
C HIS A 127 41.33 -27.73 -18.53
N GLN A 128 40.91 -27.55 -19.78
CA GLN A 128 40.99 -28.58 -20.83
C GLN A 128 41.82 -28.07 -22.00
N GLY A 129 43.10 -28.43 -22.03
CA GLY A 129 43.94 -28.24 -23.20
C GLY A 129 43.53 -29.19 -24.33
N GLN A 130 42.46 -28.86 -25.08
CA GLN A 130 42.23 -29.32 -26.46
C GLN A 130 40.94 -28.73 -27.08
N SER A 131 41.12 -28.09 -28.24
CA SER A 131 40.25 -27.77 -29.41
C SER A 131 38.71 -27.80 -29.42
N ILE A 132 37.98 -28.21 -28.37
CA ILE A 132 36.50 -28.27 -28.38
C ILE A 132 35.89 -26.89 -28.09
N GLY A 133 36.50 -26.11 -27.19
CA GLY A 133 36.00 -24.77 -26.82
C GLY A 133 36.07 -23.70 -27.91
N ASP A 134 36.97 -23.85 -28.90
CA ASP A 134 37.09 -22.88 -30.00
C ASP A 134 35.94 -23.02 -31.02
N ILE A 135 35.43 -24.23 -31.23
CA ILE A 135 34.31 -24.50 -32.15
C ILE A 135 33.02 -23.91 -31.59
N ASP A 136 32.77 -24.05 -30.29
CA ASP A 136 31.58 -23.51 -29.63
C ASP A 136 31.64 -21.99 -29.51
N ALA A 137 32.83 -21.42 -29.30
CA ALA A 137 33.03 -19.97 -29.32
C ALA A 137 32.80 -19.36 -30.72
N VAL A 138 33.27 -20.03 -31.78
CA VAL A 138 33.04 -19.61 -33.17
C VAL A 138 31.57 -19.75 -33.53
N LYS A 139 30.92 -20.87 -33.21
CA LYS A 139 29.48 -21.07 -33.44
C LYS A 139 28.63 -20.06 -32.67
N LEU A 140 28.94 -19.81 -31.40
CA LEU A 140 28.27 -18.77 -30.61
C LEU A 140 28.43 -17.40 -31.25
N SER A 141 29.64 -17.04 -31.70
CA SER A 141 29.89 -15.76 -32.37
C SER A 141 29.10 -15.64 -33.68
N GLN A 142 28.96 -16.73 -34.42
CA GLN A 142 28.23 -16.78 -35.69
C GLN A 142 26.72 -16.67 -35.47
N VAL A 143 26.14 -17.47 -34.56
CA VAL A 143 24.72 -17.41 -34.21
C VAL A 143 24.35 -16.04 -33.65
N THR A 144 25.20 -15.46 -32.81
CA THR A 144 24.97 -14.10 -32.27
C THR A 144 25.09 -13.03 -33.35
N ALA A 145 26.05 -13.16 -34.27
CA ALA A 145 26.22 -12.23 -35.39
C ALA A 145 25.05 -12.31 -36.39
N ASP A 146 24.57 -13.51 -36.69
CA ASP A 146 23.42 -13.72 -37.58
C ASP A 146 22.13 -13.21 -36.94
N TRP A 147 21.95 -13.43 -35.64
CA TRP A 147 20.85 -12.82 -34.90
C TRP A 147 20.95 -11.28 -34.88
N TRP A 148 22.14 -10.72 -34.62
CA TRP A 148 22.34 -9.27 -34.61
C TRP A 148 22.11 -8.65 -36.00
N ARG A 149 22.47 -9.35 -37.07
CA ARG A 149 22.12 -8.93 -38.45
C ARG A 149 20.62 -8.93 -38.69
N GLN A 150 19.90 -9.90 -38.14
CA GLN A 150 18.46 -10.05 -38.35
C GLN A 150 17.61 -9.11 -37.48
N PHE A 151 18.01 -8.88 -36.21
CA PHE A 151 17.20 -8.18 -35.22
C PHE A 151 17.90 -6.98 -34.57
N GLY A 152 19.20 -6.78 -34.77
CA GLY A 152 19.98 -5.73 -34.08
C GLY A 152 19.49 -4.32 -34.36
N VAL A 153 19.13 -4.01 -35.61
CA VAL A 153 18.53 -2.70 -35.97
C VAL A 153 17.19 -2.50 -35.25
N LEU A 154 16.39 -3.55 -35.15
CA LEU A 154 15.10 -3.51 -34.45
C LEU A 154 15.33 -3.28 -32.96
N VAL A 155 16.21 -4.03 -32.30
CA VAL A 155 16.49 -3.89 -30.85
C VAL A 155 17.06 -2.51 -30.51
N VAL A 156 18.01 -1.99 -31.32
CA VAL A 156 18.59 -0.66 -31.11
C VAL A 156 17.56 0.43 -31.35
N GLY A 157 16.80 0.34 -32.45
CA GLY A 157 15.73 1.29 -32.77
C GLY A 157 14.65 1.32 -31.69
N MET A 158 14.25 0.15 -31.19
CA MET A 158 13.32 -0.01 -30.09
C MET A 158 13.87 0.56 -28.78
N SER A 159 15.12 0.31 -28.43
CA SER A 159 15.74 0.87 -27.22
C SER A 159 15.78 2.40 -27.25
N VAL A 160 16.15 3.00 -28.39
CA VAL A 160 16.13 4.46 -28.58
C VAL A 160 14.70 5.00 -28.52
N MET A 161 13.74 4.31 -29.16
CA MET A 161 12.33 4.69 -29.16
C MET A 161 11.74 4.63 -27.75
N SER A 162 12.07 3.61 -26.93
CA SER A 162 11.64 3.52 -25.54
C SER A 162 12.13 4.71 -24.70
N VAL A 163 13.39 5.12 -24.87
CA VAL A 163 13.95 6.28 -24.15
C VAL A 163 13.22 7.57 -24.57
N LEU A 164 12.93 7.74 -25.86
CA LEU A 164 12.19 8.89 -26.37
C LEU A 164 10.73 8.91 -25.88
N LEU A 165 10.02 7.78 -26.01
CA LEU A 165 8.62 7.65 -25.56
C LEU A 165 8.48 7.85 -24.05
N MET A 166 9.49 7.47 -23.26
CA MET A 166 9.57 7.73 -21.83
C MET A 166 9.63 9.22 -21.51
N VAL A 167 10.46 9.99 -22.22
CA VAL A 167 10.57 11.44 -22.02
C VAL A 167 9.23 12.14 -22.29
N ILE A 168 8.45 11.59 -23.22
CA ILE A 168 7.15 12.15 -23.60
C ILE A 168 6.03 11.65 -22.66
N GLY A 169 6.27 10.60 -21.86
CA GLY A 169 5.30 10.04 -20.91
C GLY A 169 4.26 9.11 -21.52
N TYR A 170 4.50 8.58 -22.72
CA TYR A 170 3.59 7.64 -23.39
C TYR A 170 3.88 6.20 -22.98
N THR A 171 3.08 5.67 -22.07
CA THR A 171 3.28 4.36 -21.45
C THR A 171 2.85 3.18 -22.32
N LEU A 172 1.80 3.32 -23.14
CA LEU A 172 1.31 2.27 -24.03
C LEU A 172 2.30 1.94 -25.18
N PRO A 173 2.88 2.93 -25.90
CA PRO A 173 3.96 2.65 -26.84
C PRO A 173 5.19 2.00 -26.17
N VAL A 174 5.57 2.42 -24.96
CA VAL A 174 6.66 1.79 -24.20
C VAL A 174 6.35 0.32 -23.90
N PHE A 175 5.10 0.00 -23.55
CA PHE A 175 4.61 -1.37 -23.37
C PHE A 175 4.78 -2.21 -24.66
N ILE A 176 4.38 -1.68 -25.81
CA ILE A 176 4.52 -2.37 -27.10
C ILE A 176 6.00 -2.61 -27.42
N VAL A 177 6.85 -1.61 -27.18
CA VAL A 177 8.29 -1.75 -27.42
C VAL A 177 8.91 -2.84 -26.55
N PHE A 178 8.51 -2.87 -25.28
CA PHE A 178 8.93 -3.89 -24.34
C PHE A 178 8.50 -5.30 -24.77
N MET A 179 7.25 -5.48 -25.21
CA MET A 179 6.73 -6.75 -25.74
C MET A 179 7.61 -7.28 -26.87
N VAL A 180 7.88 -6.45 -27.87
CA VAL A 180 8.66 -6.87 -29.03
C VAL A 180 10.10 -7.18 -28.63
N SER A 181 10.71 -6.36 -27.76
CA SER A 181 12.06 -6.60 -27.23
C SER A 181 12.14 -7.95 -26.50
N GLY A 182 11.16 -8.24 -25.63
CA GLY A 182 11.08 -9.51 -24.90
C GLY A 182 10.96 -10.71 -25.85
N ILE A 183 10.11 -10.63 -26.87
CA ILE A 183 9.96 -11.68 -27.89
C ILE A 183 11.28 -11.90 -28.64
N THR A 184 11.97 -10.84 -29.06
CA THR A 184 13.27 -10.97 -29.74
C THR A 184 14.34 -11.61 -28.86
N MET A 185 14.35 -11.29 -27.55
CA MET A 185 15.28 -11.87 -26.59
C MET A 185 14.99 -13.35 -26.34
N VAL A 186 13.73 -13.73 -26.15
CA VAL A 186 13.33 -15.15 -26.04
C VAL A 186 13.70 -15.91 -27.30
N SER A 187 13.54 -15.33 -28.49
CA SER A 187 13.95 -15.95 -29.76
C SER A 187 15.46 -16.20 -29.82
N LEU A 188 16.29 -15.24 -29.38
CA LEU A 188 17.75 -15.43 -29.29
C LEU A 188 18.09 -16.57 -28.33
N ILE A 189 17.55 -16.53 -27.12
CA ILE A 189 17.85 -17.51 -26.07
C ILE A 189 17.40 -18.91 -26.49
N THR A 190 16.23 -19.03 -27.13
CA THR A 190 15.75 -20.31 -27.66
C THR A 190 16.65 -20.84 -28.76
N LYS A 191 17.14 -20.00 -29.68
CA LYS A 191 18.11 -20.42 -30.70
C LYS A 191 19.44 -20.87 -30.09
N LEU A 192 19.96 -20.12 -29.11
CA LEU A 192 21.18 -20.48 -28.39
C LEU A 192 21.01 -21.79 -27.60
N GLY A 193 19.82 -22.02 -27.05
CA GLY A 193 19.43 -23.28 -26.42
C GLY A 193 19.39 -24.44 -27.41
N GLN A 194 18.74 -24.28 -28.56
CA GLN A 194 18.69 -25.33 -29.61
C GLN A 194 20.09 -25.76 -30.07
N GLU A 195 21.03 -24.81 -30.14
CA GLU A 195 22.43 -25.07 -30.49
C GLU A 195 23.27 -25.60 -29.30
N HIS A 196 22.66 -25.87 -28.14
CA HIS A 196 23.30 -26.36 -26.91
C HIS A 196 24.40 -25.44 -26.37
N LEU A 197 24.31 -24.14 -26.67
CA LEU A 197 25.31 -23.14 -26.28
C LEU A 197 25.01 -22.51 -24.92
N VAL A 198 23.77 -22.65 -24.42
CA VAL A 198 23.33 -22.03 -23.18
C VAL A 198 22.37 -22.96 -22.43
N ASP A 199 22.71 -23.24 -21.18
CA ASP A 199 21.89 -24.04 -20.28
C ASP A 199 20.91 -23.22 -19.45
N ARG A 200 19.82 -23.87 -19.06
CA ARG A 200 18.79 -23.33 -18.16
C ARG A 200 19.35 -22.72 -16.88
N ASN A 201 20.33 -23.36 -16.26
CA ASN A 201 20.92 -22.92 -14.99
C ASN A 201 21.68 -21.60 -15.16
N THR A 202 22.36 -21.42 -16.30
CA THR A 202 23.10 -20.18 -16.61
C THR A 202 22.13 -19.01 -16.82
N ILE A 203 21.03 -19.23 -17.55
CA ILE A 203 20.00 -18.20 -17.75
C ILE A 203 19.30 -17.86 -16.44
N ALA A 204 18.84 -18.86 -15.69
CA ALA A 204 18.19 -18.65 -14.41
C ALA A 204 19.09 -17.92 -13.41
N GLY A 205 20.38 -18.29 -13.36
CA GLY A 205 21.38 -17.62 -12.51
C GLY A 205 21.67 -16.16 -12.90
N THR A 206 21.25 -15.71 -14.08
CA THR A 206 21.36 -14.29 -14.50
C THR A 206 20.04 -13.53 -14.32
N LEU A 207 18.90 -14.15 -14.59
CA LEU A 207 17.59 -13.50 -14.56
C LEU A 207 16.98 -13.46 -13.15
N LEU A 208 17.21 -14.48 -12.31
CA LEU A 208 16.64 -14.56 -10.97
C LEU A 208 17.07 -13.40 -10.05
N PRO A 209 18.36 -13.01 -9.96
CA PRO A 209 18.75 -11.84 -9.17
C PRO A 209 18.08 -10.55 -9.67
N GLY A 210 17.92 -10.40 -10.99
CA GLY A 210 17.23 -9.26 -11.60
C GLY A 210 15.76 -9.20 -11.22
N LEU A 211 15.05 -10.34 -11.23
CA LEU A 211 13.67 -10.45 -10.76
C LEU A 211 13.54 -10.09 -9.28
N LEU A 212 14.43 -10.59 -8.42
CA LEU A 212 14.41 -10.30 -6.99
C LEU A 212 14.73 -8.84 -6.69
N MET A 213 15.68 -8.23 -7.40
CA MET A 213 15.95 -6.80 -7.31
C MET A 213 14.73 -5.98 -7.75
N LEU A 214 14.05 -6.38 -8.83
CA LEU A 214 12.81 -5.75 -9.27
C LEU A 214 11.70 -5.88 -8.23
N VAL A 215 11.57 -7.00 -7.52
CA VAL A 215 10.62 -7.15 -6.40
C VAL A 215 10.87 -6.07 -5.35
N GLN A 216 12.13 -5.86 -4.93
CA GLN A 216 12.45 -4.83 -3.93
C GLN A 216 12.17 -3.42 -4.44
N VAL A 217 12.61 -3.11 -5.66
CA VAL A 217 12.41 -1.78 -6.27
C VAL A 217 10.93 -1.49 -6.45
N THR A 218 10.16 -2.43 -6.99
CA THR A 218 8.72 -2.26 -7.20
C THR A 218 7.98 -2.15 -5.87
N HIS A 219 8.31 -2.97 -4.88
CA HIS A 219 7.73 -2.86 -3.52
C HIS A 219 7.98 -1.48 -2.89
N VAL A 220 9.18 -0.92 -3.01
CA VAL A 220 9.49 0.43 -2.51
C VAL A 220 8.74 1.49 -3.31
N ILE A 221 8.67 1.36 -4.64
CA ILE A 221 7.93 2.31 -5.49
C ILE A 221 6.44 2.26 -5.19
N THR A 222 5.85 1.08 -5.02
CA THR A 222 4.42 0.94 -4.71
C THR A 222 4.06 1.46 -3.32
N MET A 223 5.02 1.56 -2.39
CA MET A 223 4.85 2.26 -1.11
C MET A 223 4.94 3.79 -1.23
N ILE A 224 5.66 4.32 -2.22
CA ILE A 224 5.95 5.75 -2.36
C ILE A 224 4.97 6.43 -3.31
N ASP A 225 4.66 5.80 -4.44
CA ASP A 225 3.73 6.32 -5.43
C ASP A 225 2.53 5.40 -5.55
N HIS A 226 1.37 5.97 -5.26
CA HIS A 226 0.09 5.38 -5.52
C HIS A 226 -0.47 6.15 -6.70
N GLY A 227 -0.35 5.57 -7.89
CA GLY A 227 -1.12 6.01 -9.06
C GLY A 227 -2.63 5.90 -8.79
N ASN A 228 -3.43 5.77 -9.85
CA ASN A 228 -4.84 5.41 -9.69
C ASN A 228 -5.10 3.96 -10.14
N PRO A 229 -4.36 2.96 -9.62
CA PRO A 229 -4.59 1.59 -10.02
C PRO A 229 -5.93 1.11 -9.48
N PHE A 230 -6.60 0.29 -10.27
CA PHE A 230 -7.74 -0.47 -9.80
C PHE A 230 -7.28 -1.70 -9.03
N LEU A 231 -6.21 -2.39 -9.41
CA LEU A 231 -5.73 -3.55 -8.67
C LEU A 231 -4.68 -3.15 -7.63
N ASP A 232 -4.55 -3.98 -6.60
CA ASP A 232 -3.52 -3.80 -5.59
C ASP A 232 -2.15 -3.86 -6.25
N GLN A 233 -1.36 -2.79 -6.15
CA GLN A 233 -0.04 -2.71 -6.77
C GLN A 233 0.96 -3.69 -6.15
N MET A 234 0.66 -4.25 -4.97
CA MET A 234 1.44 -5.36 -4.42
C MET A 234 1.34 -6.64 -5.26
N LEU A 235 0.38 -6.73 -6.20
CA LEU A 235 0.38 -7.81 -7.19
C LEU A 235 1.62 -7.80 -8.11
N ILE A 236 2.24 -6.63 -8.34
CA ILE A 236 3.48 -6.53 -9.14
C ILE A 236 4.60 -7.36 -8.52
N PRO A 237 5.03 -7.10 -7.27
CA PRO A 237 6.05 -7.94 -6.63
C PRO A 237 5.57 -9.39 -6.46
N ALA A 238 4.27 -9.66 -6.23
CA ALA A 238 3.75 -11.03 -6.18
C ALA A 238 4.04 -11.82 -7.47
N VAL A 239 3.73 -11.22 -8.62
CA VAL A 239 3.94 -11.82 -9.95
C VAL A 239 5.43 -12.04 -10.24
N LEU A 240 6.28 -11.10 -9.85
CA LEU A 240 7.74 -11.23 -10.02
C LEU A 240 8.31 -12.35 -9.12
N VAL A 241 7.83 -12.47 -7.87
CA VAL A 241 8.19 -13.56 -6.95
C VAL A 241 7.75 -14.92 -7.50
N LEU A 242 6.51 -15.03 -8.02
CA LEU A 242 6.02 -16.26 -8.66
C LEU A 242 6.88 -16.65 -9.88
N GLY A 243 7.31 -15.65 -10.67
CA GLY A 243 8.26 -15.84 -11.77
C GLY A 243 9.59 -16.42 -11.29
N GLY A 244 10.17 -15.81 -10.25
CA GLY A 244 11.40 -16.30 -9.64
C GLY A 244 11.26 -17.72 -9.10
N PHE A 245 10.14 -18.04 -8.44
CA PHE A 245 9.83 -19.38 -7.97
C PHE A 245 9.76 -20.40 -9.11
N ALA A 246 9.03 -20.09 -10.18
CA ALA A 246 8.92 -20.96 -11.36
C ALA A 246 10.30 -21.25 -11.96
N MET A 247 11.16 -20.24 -12.07
CA MET A 247 12.53 -20.40 -12.57
C MET A 247 13.40 -21.24 -11.64
N LEU A 248 13.33 -21.02 -10.33
CA LEU A 248 14.06 -21.82 -9.33
C LEU A 248 13.66 -23.29 -9.38
N TRP A 249 12.37 -23.57 -9.53
CA TRP A 249 11.86 -24.93 -9.66
C TRP A 249 12.38 -25.62 -10.94
N MET A 250 12.52 -24.86 -12.03
CA MET A 250 12.96 -25.40 -13.32
C MET A 250 14.48 -25.55 -13.46
N CYS A 251 15.30 -24.82 -12.68
CA CYS A 251 16.71 -24.58 -13.00
C CYS A 251 17.71 -24.75 -11.86
N ALA A 252 17.34 -25.36 -10.74
CA ALA A 252 18.29 -25.57 -9.66
C ALA A 252 19.23 -26.76 -9.98
N PRO A 253 20.55 -26.55 -10.15
CA PRO A 253 21.53 -27.63 -10.08
C PRO A 253 21.63 -28.14 -8.64
N PRO A 254 21.87 -29.45 -8.42
CA PRO A 254 21.98 -30.01 -7.07
C PRO A 254 23.05 -29.25 -6.32
N TRP A 255 22.72 -28.76 -5.12
CA TRP A 255 23.70 -28.12 -4.26
C TRP A 255 24.92 -29.04 -4.06
N GLU A 256 26.06 -28.62 -4.60
CA GLU A 256 27.32 -29.36 -4.45
C GLU A 256 27.64 -29.51 -2.96
N GLY A 257 27.88 -30.74 -2.52
CA GLY A 257 28.17 -31.07 -1.12
C GLY A 257 26.96 -31.39 -0.24
N ILE A 258 25.74 -31.28 -0.75
CA ILE A 258 24.50 -31.58 -0.01
C ILE A 258 23.82 -32.76 -0.69
N GLY A 259 23.51 -33.83 0.06
CA GLY A 259 22.87 -35.03 -0.50
C GLY A 259 21.57 -34.69 -1.25
N ARG A 260 21.22 -35.47 -2.28
CA ARG A 260 20.03 -35.24 -3.13
C ARG A 260 18.73 -35.01 -2.33
N ALA A 261 18.59 -35.68 -1.18
CA ALA A 261 17.44 -35.52 -0.30
C ALA A 261 17.40 -34.13 0.39
N THR A 262 18.54 -33.65 0.88
CA THR A 262 18.67 -32.37 1.57
C THR A 262 18.57 -31.16 0.62
N ASP A 263 19.02 -31.30 -0.63
CA ASP A 263 18.85 -30.30 -1.68
C ASP A 263 17.37 -30.17 -2.10
N LEU A 264 16.65 -31.28 -2.26
CA LEU A 264 15.21 -31.27 -2.55
C LEU A 264 14.40 -30.63 -1.42
N VAL A 265 14.76 -30.90 -0.16
CA VAL A 265 14.14 -30.27 1.01
C VAL A 265 14.41 -28.76 1.04
N ALA A 266 15.64 -28.33 0.82
CA ALA A 266 15.98 -26.91 0.81
C ALA A 266 15.25 -26.13 -0.29
N ARG A 267 15.15 -26.70 -1.50
CA ARG A 267 14.36 -26.12 -2.61
C ARG A 267 12.88 -26.05 -2.27
N SER A 268 12.35 -27.10 -1.66
CA SER A 268 10.95 -27.15 -1.25
C SER A 268 10.66 -26.08 -0.21
N LEU A 269 11.53 -25.91 0.79
CA LEU A 269 11.39 -24.87 1.82
C LEU A 269 11.49 -23.47 1.23
N LEU A 270 12.46 -23.21 0.36
CA LEU A 270 12.60 -21.92 -0.32
C LEU A 270 11.40 -21.63 -1.23
N GLY A 271 10.94 -22.65 -1.95
CA GLY A 271 9.76 -22.58 -2.80
C GLY A 271 8.49 -22.25 -2.03
N ILE A 272 8.27 -22.94 -0.92
CA ILE A 272 7.20 -22.64 0.03
C ILE A 272 7.34 -21.20 0.53
N GLY A 273 8.55 -20.76 0.89
CA GLY A 273 8.81 -19.38 1.31
C GLY A 273 8.40 -18.34 0.25
N LEU A 274 8.79 -18.53 -1.01
CA LEU A 274 8.40 -17.64 -2.11
C LEU A 274 6.90 -17.66 -2.38
N LEU A 275 6.25 -18.83 -2.30
CA LEU A 275 4.80 -18.94 -2.43
C LEU A 275 4.07 -18.21 -1.30
N LEU A 276 4.57 -18.31 -0.06
CA LEU A 276 4.02 -17.57 1.07
C LEU A 276 4.19 -16.06 0.89
N ILE A 277 5.34 -15.60 0.37
CA ILE A 277 5.57 -14.17 0.05
C ILE A 277 4.64 -13.70 -1.08
N ALA A 278 4.46 -14.49 -2.13
CA ALA A 278 3.55 -14.16 -3.22
C ALA A 278 2.09 -14.13 -2.74
N SER A 279 1.68 -15.12 -1.94
CA SER A 279 0.37 -15.17 -1.28
C SER A 279 0.15 -13.97 -0.37
N TRP A 280 1.20 -13.55 0.36
CA TRP A 280 1.18 -12.35 1.18
C TRP A 280 0.88 -11.10 0.36
N PHE A 281 1.61 -10.87 -0.72
CA PHE A 281 1.41 -9.70 -1.59
C PHE A 281 0.10 -9.72 -2.38
N SER A 282 -0.47 -10.90 -2.62
CA SER A 282 -1.73 -11.08 -3.35
C SER A 282 -2.95 -11.29 -2.44
N SER A 283 -2.81 -11.10 -1.13
CA SER A 283 -3.85 -11.45 -0.15
C SER A 283 -5.19 -10.72 -0.40
N SER A 284 -5.14 -9.49 -0.92
CA SER A 284 -6.32 -8.69 -1.28
C SER A 284 -7.13 -9.29 -2.45
N LEU A 285 -6.48 -10.09 -3.31
CA LEU A 285 -7.13 -10.76 -4.44
C LEU A 285 -7.77 -12.09 -4.01
N TRP A 286 -7.14 -12.81 -3.07
CA TRP A 286 -7.63 -14.10 -2.58
C TRP A 286 -8.71 -13.97 -1.52
N ASN A 287 -8.65 -12.92 -0.69
CA ASN A 287 -9.58 -12.67 0.39
C ASN A 287 -10.28 -11.31 0.21
N PRO A 288 -11.04 -11.11 -0.88
CA PRO A 288 -11.77 -9.87 -1.06
C PRO A 288 -12.79 -9.71 0.07
N VAL A 289 -12.95 -8.49 0.58
CA VAL A 289 -14.00 -8.21 1.57
C VAL A 289 -15.35 -8.27 0.88
N THR A 290 -16.15 -9.25 1.28
CA THR A 290 -17.48 -9.51 0.73
C THR A 290 -18.57 -8.82 1.55
N THR A 291 -19.80 -8.79 1.03
CA THR A 291 -20.98 -8.37 1.80
C THR A 291 -21.18 -9.19 3.06
N GLN A 292 -20.80 -10.48 3.05
CA GLN A 292 -20.87 -11.34 4.23
C GLN A 292 -19.84 -10.94 5.29
N ASP A 293 -18.67 -10.46 4.88
CA ASP A 293 -17.66 -9.91 5.80
C ASP A 293 -18.15 -8.61 6.44
N LEU A 294 -18.76 -7.72 5.64
CA LEU A 294 -19.41 -6.51 6.17
C LEU A 294 -20.53 -6.84 7.16
N LYS A 295 -21.37 -7.83 6.82
CA LYS A 295 -22.41 -8.34 7.71
C LYS A 295 -21.81 -8.86 9.02
N THR A 296 -20.81 -9.73 8.91
CA THR A 296 -20.11 -10.29 10.08
C THR A 296 -19.51 -9.18 10.94
N HIS A 297 -18.86 -8.19 10.33
CA HIS A 297 -18.30 -7.02 11.02
C HIS A 297 -19.37 -6.25 11.82
N VAL A 298 -20.54 -6.00 11.23
CA VAL A 298 -21.63 -5.27 11.87
C VAL A 298 -22.28 -6.09 12.99
N GLU A 299 -22.54 -7.37 12.75
CA GLU A 299 -23.17 -8.29 13.71
C GLU A 299 -22.23 -8.65 14.87
N SER A 300 -20.93 -8.79 14.62
CA SER A 300 -19.92 -9.15 15.62
C SER A 300 -19.44 -7.96 16.46
N PHE A 301 -20.06 -6.79 16.35
CA PHE A 301 -19.66 -5.60 17.07
C PHE A 301 -19.94 -5.75 18.58
N ASP A 302 -18.99 -6.32 19.31
CA ASP A 302 -19.07 -6.57 20.76
C ASP A 302 -17.99 -5.84 21.57
N HIS A 303 -16.97 -5.25 20.93
CA HIS A 303 -15.93 -4.45 21.60
C HIS A 303 -15.52 -3.22 20.77
N ALA A 304 -15.77 -2.02 21.30
CA ALA A 304 -15.39 -0.75 20.67
C ALA A 304 -14.08 -0.23 21.27
N ARG A 305 -12.92 -0.57 20.65
CA ARG A 305 -11.58 -0.18 21.16
C ARG A 305 -11.43 1.33 21.39
N PHE A 306 -12.09 2.16 20.59
CA PHE A 306 -11.99 3.63 20.64
C PHE A 306 -13.34 4.33 20.78
N SER A 307 -14.35 3.65 21.34
CA SER A 307 -15.74 4.08 21.49
C SER A 307 -16.26 4.92 20.29
N SER A 308 -16.19 6.25 20.31
CA SER A 308 -16.75 7.11 19.25
C SER A 308 -16.20 6.84 17.84
N ALA A 309 -14.89 6.70 17.65
CA ALA A 309 -14.31 6.51 16.31
C ALA A 309 -14.72 5.16 15.69
N THR A 310 -14.79 4.11 16.51
CA THR A 310 -15.24 2.77 16.12
C THR A 310 -16.73 2.74 15.80
N TRP A 311 -17.56 3.49 16.54
CA TRP A 311 -18.99 3.60 16.27
C TRP A 311 -19.28 4.33 14.95
N ASN A 312 -18.54 5.39 14.63
CA ASN A 312 -18.65 6.07 13.34
C ASN A 312 -18.27 5.13 12.17
N GLN A 313 -17.20 4.34 12.31
CA GLN A 313 -16.79 3.39 11.27
C GLN A 313 -17.81 2.26 11.08
N TRP A 314 -18.32 1.72 12.19
CA TRP A 314 -19.37 0.72 12.19
C TRP A 314 -20.67 1.23 11.54
N GLN A 315 -21.07 2.47 11.87
CA GLN A 315 -22.28 3.12 11.32
C GLN A 315 -22.28 3.10 9.79
N VAL A 316 -21.15 3.41 9.14
CA VAL A 316 -21.08 3.47 7.67
C VAL A 316 -21.40 2.12 7.03
N ALA A 317 -20.86 1.03 7.58
CA ALA A 317 -21.16 -0.31 7.09
C ALA A 317 -22.60 -0.74 7.41
N ALA A 318 -23.10 -0.39 8.60
CA ALA A 318 -24.46 -0.70 9.02
C ALA A 318 -25.52 0.02 8.16
N GLU A 319 -25.36 1.33 7.93
CA GLU A 319 -26.23 2.12 7.04
C GLU A 319 -26.31 1.50 5.65
N TRP A 320 -25.15 1.17 5.06
CA TRP A 320 -25.12 0.62 3.71
C TRP A 320 -25.81 -0.76 3.62
N LEU A 321 -25.61 -1.63 4.62
CA LEU A 321 -26.29 -2.94 4.67
C LEU A 321 -27.81 -2.80 4.83
N GLN A 322 -28.26 -1.81 5.61
CA GLN A 322 -29.68 -1.48 5.77
C GLN A 322 -30.28 -0.94 4.47
N ASP A 323 -29.63 0.03 3.83
CA ASP A 323 -30.04 0.57 2.52
C ASP A 323 -30.13 -0.53 1.46
N SER A 324 -29.25 -1.54 1.57
CA SER A 324 -29.22 -2.71 0.68
C SER A 324 -30.22 -3.80 1.04
N ASN A 325 -31.10 -3.58 2.03
CA ASN A 325 -32.10 -4.54 2.54
C ASN A 325 -31.51 -5.89 3.00
N VAL A 326 -30.29 -5.89 3.53
CA VAL A 326 -29.67 -7.11 4.10
C VAL A 326 -30.20 -7.33 5.51
N GLN A 327 -30.62 -8.56 5.83
CA GLN A 327 -31.03 -8.91 7.20
C GLN A 327 -29.81 -8.99 8.13
N LEU A 328 -29.85 -8.21 9.22
CA LEU A 328 -28.78 -8.08 10.21
C LEU A 328 -29.27 -8.50 11.60
N ASP A 329 -28.46 -9.29 12.30
CA ASP A 329 -28.59 -9.51 13.74
C ASP A 329 -27.88 -8.38 14.52
N LEU A 330 -28.68 -7.46 15.05
CA LEU A 330 -28.20 -6.33 15.82
C LEU A 330 -28.16 -6.58 17.34
N SER A 331 -28.32 -7.83 17.80
CA SER A 331 -28.39 -8.17 19.23
C SER A 331 -27.14 -7.73 20.02
N LYS A 332 -25.94 -7.94 19.48
CA LYS A 332 -24.67 -7.51 20.08
C LYS A 332 -24.47 -5.99 20.07
N PRO A 333 -24.63 -5.27 18.92
CA PRO A 333 -24.65 -3.82 18.92
C PRO A 333 -25.66 -3.22 19.91
N HIS A 334 -26.87 -3.79 20.01
CA HIS A 334 -27.87 -3.36 20.99
C HIS A 334 -27.41 -3.56 22.43
N ALA A 335 -26.72 -4.67 22.74
CA ALA A 335 -26.17 -4.89 24.08
C ALA A 335 -25.12 -3.82 24.43
N MET A 336 -24.23 -3.49 23.48
CA MET A 336 -23.25 -2.41 23.65
C MET A 336 -23.91 -1.05 23.82
N LEU A 337 -24.95 -0.75 23.03
CA LEU A 337 -25.73 0.48 23.17
C LEU A 337 -26.32 0.56 24.58
N LYS A 338 -26.94 -0.51 25.08
CA LYS A 338 -27.48 -0.55 26.46
C LYS A 338 -26.40 -0.27 27.51
N THR A 339 -25.19 -0.78 27.33
CA THR A 339 -24.05 -0.49 28.23
C THR A 339 -23.64 0.98 28.15
N GLU A 340 -23.64 1.60 26.96
CA GLU A 340 -23.36 3.04 26.80
C GLU A 340 -24.44 3.90 27.47
N LEU A 341 -25.71 3.51 27.31
CA LEU A 341 -26.87 4.17 27.90
C LEU A 341 -26.91 4.09 29.43
N ALA A 342 -26.35 3.02 30.01
CA ALA A 342 -26.28 2.84 31.44
C ALA A 342 -25.20 3.72 32.13
N LYS A 343 -24.38 4.44 31.37
CA LYS A 343 -23.35 5.35 31.93
C LYS A 343 -23.98 6.63 32.44
N ASP A 344 -23.41 7.19 33.51
CA ASP A 344 -23.81 8.51 34.06
C ASP A 344 -23.74 9.64 33.03
N LYS A 345 -22.83 9.53 32.05
CA LYS A 345 -22.64 10.48 30.95
C LYS A 345 -22.44 9.71 29.65
N PRO A 346 -23.52 9.37 28.92
CA PRO A 346 -23.40 8.63 27.67
C PRO A 346 -22.71 9.48 26.60
N ASN A 347 -21.89 8.85 25.77
CA ASN A 347 -21.17 9.55 24.71
C ASN A 347 -22.11 9.90 23.54
N LEU A 348 -22.37 11.20 23.33
CA LEU A 348 -23.29 11.69 22.29
C LEU A 348 -22.89 11.27 20.88
N SER A 349 -21.59 11.15 20.56
CA SER A 349 -21.13 10.69 19.24
C SER A 349 -21.51 9.22 19.00
N VAL A 350 -21.48 8.40 20.06
CA VAL A 350 -21.91 6.99 20.00
C VAL A 350 -23.42 6.91 19.81
N LEU A 351 -24.18 7.68 20.59
CA LEU A 351 -25.64 7.71 20.46
C LEU A 351 -26.09 8.22 19.09
N ARG A 352 -25.41 9.24 18.56
CA ARG A 352 -25.60 9.73 17.18
C ARG A 352 -25.37 8.62 16.16
N SER A 353 -24.24 7.91 16.25
CA SER A 353 -23.91 6.85 15.29
C SER A 353 -24.93 5.71 15.33
N ALA A 354 -25.36 5.34 16.54
CA ALA A 354 -26.36 4.30 16.74
C ALA A 354 -27.75 4.72 16.23
N ILE A 355 -28.18 5.97 16.41
CA ILE A 355 -29.48 6.43 15.91
C ILE A 355 -29.49 6.58 14.39
N GLU A 356 -28.39 7.08 13.80
CA GLU A 356 -28.23 7.20 12.35
C GLU A 356 -28.17 5.83 11.66
N ALA A 357 -27.56 4.83 12.29
CA ALA A 357 -27.56 3.43 11.84
C ALA A 357 -28.86 2.66 12.19
N GLY A 358 -29.95 3.34 12.58
CA GLY A 358 -31.23 2.67 12.88
C GLY A 358 -31.22 1.69 14.06
N LEU A 359 -30.21 1.74 14.94
CA LEU A 359 -30.09 0.85 16.10
C LEU A 359 -31.02 1.26 17.25
N PHE A 360 -31.52 2.49 17.25
CA PHE A 360 -32.46 2.96 18.25
C PHE A 360 -33.89 2.51 17.94
N GLN A 361 -34.53 1.89 18.93
CA GLN A 361 -35.98 1.77 18.94
C GLN A 361 -36.57 2.91 19.77
N ARG A 362 -37.84 3.25 19.50
CA ARG A 362 -38.56 4.27 20.29
C ARG A 362 -38.54 3.96 21.80
N GLN A 363 -38.60 2.68 22.17
CA GLN A 363 -38.56 2.23 23.57
C GLN A 363 -37.20 2.48 24.25
N ASP A 364 -36.11 2.51 23.48
CA ASP A 364 -34.77 2.78 24.01
C ASP A 364 -34.58 4.26 24.32
N LEU A 365 -35.23 5.15 23.55
CA LEU A 365 -35.31 6.58 23.87
C LEU A 365 -36.03 6.80 25.20
N ASP A 366 -37.18 6.16 25.41
CA ASP A 366 -37.93 6.28 26.66
C ASP A 366 -37.05 5.89 27.87
N ARG A 367 -36.27 4.80 27.74
CA ARG A 367 -35.34 4.34 28.78
C ARG A 367 -34.14 5.25 28.99
N LEU A 368 -33.58 5.81 27.92
CA LEU A 368 -32.48 6.77 28.00
C LEU A 368 -32.92 8.02 28.77
N PHE A 369 -34.12 8.51 28.50
CA PHE A 369 -34.68 9.67 29.17
C PHE A 369 -35.18 9.36 30.59
N ASP A 370 -35.60 8.13 30.87
CA ASP A 370 -35.94 7.65 32.21
C ASP A 370 -34.70 7.43 33.10
N ALA A 371 -33.63 6.84 32.55
CA ALA A 371 -32.38 6.57 33.27
C ALA A 371 -31.63 7.86 33.67
N VAL A 372 -31.78 8.93 32.88
CA VAL A 372 -31.24 10.27 33.20
C VAL A 372 -32.07 10.99 34.28
N GLY A 373 -33.13 10.37 34.83
CA GLY A 373 -33.92 10.89 35.96
C GLY A 373 -34.64 12.23 35.69
N SER A 374 -34.53 12.73 34.46
CA SER A 374 -34.85 14.10 34.05
C SER A 374 -35.69 14.09 32.78
N LYS A 375 -36.56 13.08 32.64
CA LYS A 375 -37.37 12.75 31.45
C LYS A 375 -37.96 13.99 30.77
N SER A 376 -38.50 14.90 31.57
CA SER A 376 -39.11 16.13 31.09
C SER A 376 -38.16 17.32 31.11
N LEU A 377 -37.27 17.43 32.10
CA LEU A 377 -36.50 18.66 32.32
C LEU A 377 -35.42 18.86 31.26
N MET A 378 -34.60 17.85 30.95
CA MET A 378 -33.51 18.05 29.98
C MET A 378 -34.01 18.17 28.54
N LEU A 379 -35.04 17.41 28.18
CA LEU A 379 -35.62 17.44 26.84
C LEU A 379 -36.53 18.66 26.66
N ALA A 380 -37.35 19.02 27.66
CA ALA A 380 -38.10 20.27 27.60
C ALA A 380 -37.18 21.50 27.69
N GLU A 381 -36.10 21.49 28.48
CA GLU A 381 -35.11 22.58 28.48
C GLU A 381 -34.38 22.66 27.14
N SER A 382 -33.95 21.52 26.59
CA SER A 382 -33.26 21.50 25.29
C SER A 382 -34.20 21.88 24.16
N LYS A 383 -35.46 21.44 24.18
CA LYS A 383 -36.52 21.84 23.24
C LYS A 383 -36.82 23.32 23.40
N THR A 384 -37.02 23.82 24.62
CA THR A 384 -37.23 25.25 24.91
C THR A 384 -36.05 26.10 24.46
N GLN A 385 -34.81 25.60 24.60
CA GLN A 385 -33.61 26.29 24.13
C GLN A 385 -33.47 26.25 22.60
N MET A 386 -33.84 25.14 21.96
CA MET A 386 -33.79 24.95 20.51
C MET A 386 -34.87 25.74 19.77
N PHE A 387 -36.04 25.96 20.38
CA PHE A 387 -37.21 26.64 19.80
C PHE A 387 -37.46 28.04 20.39
N ARG A 388 -36.41 28.75 20.85
CA ARG A 388 -36.58 30.17 21.22
C ARG A 388 -36.88 31.00 19.99
N GLU A 389 -37.98 31.74 19.97
CA GLU A 389 -38.40 32.56 18.81
C GLU A 389 -37.30 33.51 18.31
N GLN A 390 -36.45 34.04 19.21
CA GLN A 390 -35.28 34.86 18.86
C GLN A 390 -34.23 34.14 17.99
N GLN A 391 -34.24 32.81 17.97
CA GLN A 391 -33.35 31.97 17.15
C GLN A 391 -33.98 31.54 15.83
N ARG A 392 -35.23 31.92 15.56
CA ARG A 392 -35.89 31.61 14.28
C ARG A 392 -35.11 32.23 13.13
N GLY A 393 -34.85 31.45 12.08
CA GLY A 393 -34.04 31.86 10.93
C GLY A 393 -32.57 32.16 11.26
N GLN A 394 -32.10 31.96 12.50
CA GLN A 394 -30.70 32.10 12.86
C GLN A 394 -29.96 30.77 12.70
N PRO A 395 -28.71 30.78 12.19
CA PRO A 395 -27.93 29.56 12.03
C PRO A 395 -27.67 28.90 13.40
N PHE A 396 -27.56 27.58 13.40
CA PHE A 396 -26.92 26.87 14.51
C PHE A 396 -25.46 27.32 14.62
N ILE A 397 -24.96 27.38 15.86
CA ILE A 397 -23.54 27.64 16.11
C ILE A 397 -22.70 26.58 15.37
N SER A 398 -23.14 25.32 15.44
CA SER A 398 -22.67 24.18 14.66
C SER A 398 -23.74 23.08 14.63
N ALA A 399 -23.82 22.29 13.55
CA ALA A 399 -24.55 21.02 13.57
C ALA A 399 -23.62 19.96 14.19
N ASP A 400 -23.38 20.07 15.49
CA ASP A 400 -22.56 19.12 16.26
C ASP A 400 -23.33 17.86 16.62
N ASP A 401 -22.63 16.88 17.22
CA ASP A 401 -23.24 15.59 17.61
C ASP A 401 -24.44 15.76 18.54
N ARG A 402 -24.42 16.77 19.40
CA ARG A 402 -25.55 17.07 20.30
C ARG A 402 -26.78 17.52 19.51
N THR A 403 -26.61 18.47 18.60
CA THR A 403 -27.72 19.00 17.80
C THR A 403 -28.31 17.91 16.91
N ARG A 404 -27.45 17.12 16.26
CA ARG A 404 -27.85 15.98 15.42
C ARG A 404 -28.64 14.95 16.21
N PHE A 405 -28.06 14.46 17.31
CA PHE A 405 -28.72 13.48 18.17
C PHE A 405 -30.08 13.96 18.67
N LEU A 406 -30.18 15.21 19.12
CA LEU A 406 -31.43 15.76 19.64
C LEU A 406 -32.52 15.84 18.57
N ILE A 407 -32.20 16.30 17.36
CA ILE A 407 -33.19 16.34 16.26
C ILE A 407 -33.63 14.91 15.88
N HIS A 408 -32.68 13.98 15.75
CA HIS A 408 -33.01 12.57 15.49
C HIS A 408 -33.92 11.96 16.57
N ALA A 409 -33.62 12.21 17.85
CA ALA A 409 -34.43 11.72 18.96
C ALA A 409 -35.85 12.30 18.94
N LEU A 410 -36.00 13.60 18.65
CA LEU A 410 -37.30 14.27 18.55
C LEU A 410 -38.14 13.74 17.38
N VAL A 411 -37.50 13.49 16.23
CA VAL A 411 -38.17 12.87 15.07
C VAL A 411 -38.61 11.44 15.40
N LEU A 412 -37.71 10.61 15.94
CA LEU A 412 -38.01 9.21 16.28
C LEU A 412 -39.08 9.09 17.38
N GLY A 413 -39.11 10.04 18.32
CA GLY A 413 -40.14 10.15 19.35
C GLY A 413 -41.49 10.64 18.82
N GLY A 414 -41.54 11.20 17.61
CA GLY A 414 -42.75 11.81 17.03
C GLY A 414 -43.18 13.11 17.74
N GLU A 415 -42.23 13.83 18.35
CA GLU A 415 -42.51 14.97 19.22
C GLU A 415 -42.44 16.33 18.51
N LEU A 416 -42.14 16.35 17.20
CA LEU A 416 -42.07 17.57 16.40
C LEU A 416 -43.40 17.89 15.73
N SER A 417 -43.97 19.05 16.09
CA SER A 417 -45.10 19.63 15.37
C SER A 417 -44.68 20.16 13.99
N GLU A 418 -45.64 20.44 13.11
CA GLU A 418 -45.34 21.05 11.80
C GLU A 418 -44.63 22.39 11.92
N SER A 419 -45.06 23.25 12.86
CA SER A 419 -44.42 24.55 13.09
C SER A 419 -42.98 24.41 13.61
N GLU A 420 -42.71 23.37 14.41
CA GLU A 420 -41.37 23.08 14.90
C GLU A 420 -40.47 22.54 13.76
N ARG A 421 -41.03 21.75 12.84
CA ARG A 421 -40.31 21.32 11.63
C ARG A 421 -39.96 22.51 10.74
N ASP A 422 -40.90 23.42 10.51
CA ASP A 422 -40.65 24.65 9.74
C ASP A 422 -39.54 25.49 10.39
N PHE A 423 -39.61 25.68 11.71
CA PHE A 423 -38.62 26.40 12.48
C PHE A 423 -37.22 25.78 12.34
N LEU A 424 -37.11 24.45 12.47
CA LEU A 424 -35.84 23.75 12.27
C LEU A 424 -35.35 23.86 10.82
N GLY A 425 -36.25 23.75 9.84
CA GLY A 425 -35.94 23.92 8.42
C GLY A 425 -35.33 25.29 8.11
N GLU A 426 -35.93 26.36 8.62
CA GLU A 426 -35.41 27.73 8.49
C GLU A 426 -34.00 27.86 9.10
N ARG A 427 -33.78 27.27 10.28
CA ARG A 427 -32.47 27.31 10.94
C ARG A 427 -31.42 26.47 10.23
N LEU A 428 -31.77 25.29 9.72
CA LEU A 428 -30.88 24.43 8.95
C LEU A 428 -30.46 25.11 7.65
N THR A 429 -31.40 25.75 6.96
CA THR A 429 -31.14 26.55 5.75
C THR A 429 -30.16 27.69 6.06
N ALA A 430 -30.44 28.50 7.09
CA ALA A 430 -29.54 29.57 7.52
C ALA A 430 -28.16 29.05 7.94
N THR A 431 -28.10 27.85 8.53
CA THR A 431 -26.83 27.20 8.91
C THR A 431 -26.03 26.82 7.67
N MET A 432 -26.68 26.22 6.66
CA MET A 432 -26.06 25.86 5.39
C MET A 432 -25.49 27.10 4.69
N ASP A 433 -26.26 28.18 4.62
CA ASP A 433 -25.82 29.45 4.03
C ASP A 433 -24.60 30.03 4.78
N SER A 434 -24.59 29.92 6.12
CA SER A 434 -23.46 30.38 6.93
C SER A 434 -22.17 29.60 6.66
N LEU A 435 -22.25 28.32 6.24
CA LEU A 435 -21.06 27.50 5.97
C LEU A 435 -20.24 28.03 4.80
N ALA A 436 -20.86 28.69 3.83
CA ALA A 436 -20.14 29.27 2.68
C ALA A 436 -19.06 30.28 3.10
N THR A 437 -19.21 30.89 4.27
CA THR A 437 -18.27 31.89 4.82
C THR A 437 -17.24 31.31 5.79
N LYS A 438 -17.36 30.03 6.20
CA LYS A 438 -16.51 29.41 7.22
C LYS A 438 -15.36 28.63 6.59
N THR A 439 -14.12 28.89 7.03
CA THR A 439 -12.90 28.24 6.51
C THR A 439 -12.28 27.17 7.43
N TYR A 440 -12.76 27.02 8.67
CA TYR A 440 -12.10 26.22 9.71
C TYR A 440 -12.96 25.03 10.22
N VAL A 441 -14.05 24.70 9.54
CA VAL A 441 -14.97 23.63 9.95
C VAL A 441 -14.84 22.46 8.98
N ASN A 442 -15.14 21.23 9.43
CA ASN A 442 -15.28 20.06 8.55
C ASN A 442 -16.51 20.27 7.64
N LEU A 443 -16.29 20.94 6.50
CA LEU A 443 -17.37 21.40 5.63
C LEU A 443 -18.18 20.25 5.05
N LEU A 444 -17.51 19.18 4.60
CA LEU A 444 -18.17 18.01 4.02
C LEU A 444 -19.13 17.36 5.02
N GLU A 445 -18.65 17.10 6.24
CA GLU A 445 -19.47 16.50 7.30
C GLU A 445 -20.66 17.39 7.68
N GLN A 446 -20.44 18.70 7.84
CA GLN A 446 -21.52 19.62 8.23
C GLN A 446 -22.56 19.77 7.11
N GLN A 447 -22.13 19.91 5.84
CA GLN A 447 -23.03 19.98 4.70
C GLN A 447 -23.89 18.71 4.62
N LEU A 448 -23.28 17.53 4.73
CA LEU A 448 -24.01 16.27 4.67
C LEU A 448 -24.99 16.15 5.85
N ALA A 449 -24.55 16.46 7.06
CA ALA A 449 -25.39 16.35 8.24
C ALA A 449 -26.60 17.29 8.21
N ILE A 450 -26.41 18.56 7.83
CA ILE A 450 -27.52 19.52 7.69
C ILE A 450 -28.52 19.02 6.64
N THR A 451 -28.02 18.53 5.51
CA THR A 451 -28.86 18.01 4.42
C THR A 451 -29.66 16.78 4.86
N LYS A 452 -29.01 15.79 5.50
CA LYS A 452 -29.68 14.61 6.06
C LYS A 452 -30.73 14.98 7.11
N LEU A 453 -30.43 15.92 8.01
CA LEU A 453 -31.37 16.42 9.01
C LEU A 453 -32.58 17.11 8.39
N ALA A 454 -32.37 17.92 7.35
CA ALA A 454 -33.44 18.61 6.62
C ALA A 454 -34.40 17.62 5.94
N ILE A 455 -33.85 16.57 5.32
CA ILE A 455 -34.63 15.45 4.78
C ILE A 455 -35.40 14.73 5.90
N LEU A 456 -34.75 14.44 7.02
CA LEU A 456 -35.33 13.71 8.15
C LEU A 456 -36.55 14.42 8.76
N ILE A 457 -36.52 15.76 8.85
CA ILE A 457 -37.65 16.56 9.38
C ILE A 457 -38.73 16.85 8.34
N ASP A 458 -38.60 16.33 7.12
CA ASP A 458 -39.50 16.57 5.97
C ASP A 458 -39.51 18.03 5.50
N ARG A 459 -38.34 18.68 5.52
CA ARG A 459 -38.10 20.04 4.99
C ARG A 459 -36.80 20.04 4.18
N PRO A 460 -36.76 19.33 3.04
CA PRO A 460 -35.54 19.21 2.24
C PRO A 460 -35.07 20.60 1.79
N LEU A 461 -33.75 20.78 1.80
CA LEU A 461 -33.14 21.99 1.27
C LEU A 461 -33.31 22.04 -0.25
N ASP A 462 -33.32 23.25 -0.81
CA ASP A 462 -33.30 23.45 -2.26
C ASP A 462 -31.97 22.94 -2.84
N THR A 463 -32.04 21.80 -3.53
CA THR A 463 -30.86 21.11 -4.06
C THR A 463 -30.18 21.93 -5.16
N ASP A 464 -30.98 22.62 -5.98
CA ASP A 464 -30.49 23.30 -7.18
C ASP A 464 -29.69 24.56 -6.81
N SER A 465 -30.17 25.32 -5.82
CA SER A 465 -29.43 26.51 -5.35
C SER A 465 -28.14 26.16 -4.60
N LEU A 466 -28.08 24.99 -3.95
CA LEU A 466 -26.92 24.55 -3.18
C LEU A 466 -25.92 23.72 -3.98
N GLN A 467 -26.28 23.24 -5.17
CA GLN A 467 -25.46 22.34 -5.98
C GLN A 467 -24.07 22.92 -6.27
N GLU A 468 -24.00 24.20 -6.63
CA GLU A 468 -22.73 24.87 -6.95
C GLU A 468 -21.81 24.99 -5.73
N PHE A 469 -22.39 25.28 -4.56
CA PHE A 469 -21.64 25.36 -3.31
C PHE A 469 -21.06 23.99 -2.91
N VAL A 470 -21.88 22.94 -2.99
CA VAL A 470 -21.43 21.56 -2.71
C VAL A 470 -20.38 21.10 -3.72
N ARG A 471 -20.58 21.39 -5.02
CA ARG A 471 -19.61 21.11 -6.08
C ARG A 471 -18.24 21.74 -5.80
N HIS A 472 -18.21 23.01 -5.42
CA HIS A 472 -16.99 23.70 -5.05
C HIS A 472 -16.32 23.05 -3.82
N THR A 473 -17.10 22.69 -2.80
CA THR A 473 -16.58 22.00 -1.61
C THR A 473 -15.96 20.65 -1.98
N LEU A 474 -16.66 19.79 -2.72
CA LEU A 474 -16.14 18.50 -3.16
C LEU A 474 -14.82 18.67 -3.93
N THR A 475 -14.81 19.55 -4.93
CA THR A 475 -13.64 19.75 -5.81
C THR A 475 -12.43 20.26 -5.03
N SER A 476 -12.63 21.20 -4.09
CA SER A 476 -11.54 21.75 -3.28
C SER A 476 -11.01 20.79 -2.21
N HIS A 477 -11.79 19.77 -1.83
CA HIS A 477 -11.43 18.80 -0.79
C HIS A 477 -10.87 17.49 -1.35
N GLN A 478 -11.06 17.18 -2.64
CA GLN A 478 -10.44 15.99 -3.24
C GLN A 478 -8.90 16.12 -3.24
N ARG A 479 -8.20 15.05 -2.83
CA ARG A 479 -6.74 15.01 -2.76
C ARG A 479 -6.16 14.10 -3.82
N LEU A 480 -5.61 14.74 -4.84
CA LEU A 480 -4.90 14.10 -5.93
C LEU A 480 -3.37 14.19 -5.79
N GLY A 481 -2.88 14.82 -4.73
CA GLY A 481 -1.46 14.91 -4.43
C GLY A 481 -0.90 13.58 -3.91
N VAL A 482 0.35 13.28 -4.26
CA VAL A 482 1.07 12.12 -3.72
C VAL A 482 1.81 12.56 -2.46
N ASN A 483 1.43 11.99 -1.33
CA ASN A 483 2.13 12.15 -0.05
C ASN A 483 2.54 10.77 0.47
N LEU A 484 3.77 10.69 1.00
CA LEU A 484 4.37 9.44 1.44
C LEU A 484 3.46 8.74 2.46
N GLY A 485 3.11 7.47 2.20
CA GLY A 485 2.29 6.66 3.10
C GLY A 485 0.81 7.03 3.17
N THR A 486 0.31 7.92 2.30
CA THR A 486 -1.12 8.27 2.25
C THR A 486 -1.71 7.95 0.88
N ARG A 487 -2.93 7.41 0.88
CA ARG A 487 -3.64 7.07 -0.35
C ARG A 487 -4.16 8.32 -1.06
N ARG A 488 -3.94 8.34 -2.36
CA ARG A 488 -4.44 9.37 -3.28
C ARG A 488 -5.90 9.10 -3.65
N GLY A 489 -6.67 10.15 -3.89
CA GLY A 489 -7.98 10.10 -4.55
C GLY A 489 -9.18 10.33 -3.64
N GLY A 490 -9.00 10.17 -2.32
CA GLY A 490 -10.01 10.49 -1.32
C GLY A 490 -10.16 11.99 -1.05
N PHE A 491 -10.91 12.33 -0.01
CA PHE A 491 -11.22 13.70 0.38
C PHE A 491 -10.59 14.03 1.72
N ALA A 492 -10.12 15.27 1.87
CA ALA A 492 -9.68 15.81 3.15
C ALA A 492 -10.87 16.45 3.89
N SER A 493 -10.83 16.52 5.22
CA SER A 493 -11.83 17.26 6.02
C SER A 493 -11.66 18.79 5.94
N SER A 494 -10.55 19.26 5.39
CA SER A 494 -10.24 20.68 5.23
C SER A 494 -9.42 20.93 3.96
N PRO A 495 -9.60 22.09 3.28
CA PRO A 495 -8.81 22.45 2.12
C PRO A 495 -7.29 22.52 2.42
N LYS A 496 -6.92 22.76 3.68
CA LYS A 496 -5.51 22.91 4.10
C LYS A 496 -4.81 21.58 4.40
N LEU A 497 -5.56 20.50 4.58
CA LEU A 497 -4.99 19.19 4.85
C LEU A 497 -4.52 18.56 3.54
N ASN A 498 -3.27 18.11 3.53
CA ASN A 498 -2.65 17.56 2.33
C ASN A 498 -2.93 16.06 2.13
N HIS A 499 -3.61 15.40 3.05
CA HIS A 499 -3.93 13.98 2.98
C HIS A 499 -5.45 13.75 3.02
N SER A 500 -5.87 12.64 2.41
CA SER A 500 -7.25 12.16 2.45
C SER A 500 -7.58 11.57 3.82
N ILE A 501 -8.84 11.69 4.24
CA ILE A 501 -9.41 11.11 5.45
C ILE A 501 -10.61 10.26 5.04
N GLU A 502 -10.72 9.07 5.60
CA GLU A 502 -11.74 8.10 5.18
C GLU A 502 -13.15 8.62 5.48
N LEU A 503 -13.40 9.16 6.69
CA LEU A 503 -14.71 9.73 7.04
C LEU A 503 -15.10 10.92 6.15
N ALA A 504 -14.15 11.82 5.85
CA ALA A 504 -14.41 12.92 4.91
C ALA A 504 -14.74 12.40 3.50
N THR A 505 -14.18 11.25 3.12
CA THR A 505 -14.49 10.58 1.86
C THR A 505 -15.89 9.97 1.87
N VAL A 506 -16.31 9.38 2.99
CA VAL A 506 -17.70 8.92 3.20
C VAL A 506 -18.67 10.08 3.06
N ASP A 507 -18.37 11.21 3.72
CA ASP A 507 -19.22 12.40 3.70
C ASP A 507 -19.35 12.97 2.27
N ALA A 508 -18.24 12.99 1.53
CA ALA A 508 -18.23 13.41 0.13
C ALA A 508 -19.10 12.52 -0.77
N ILE A 509 -19.05 11.20 -0.58
CA ILE A 509 -19.89 10.25 -1.34
C ILE A 509 -21.37 10.46 -0.98
N GLY A 510 -21.69 10.68 0.30
CA GLY A 510 -23.05 11.00 0.74
C GLY A 510 -23.58 12.29 0.10
N LEU A 511 -22.73 13.31 -0.06
CA LEU A 511 -23.10 14.53 -0.78
C LEU A 511 -23.33 14.26 -2.28
N MET A 512 -22.49 13.45 -2.92
CA MET A 512 -22.67 13.06 -4.32
C MET A 512 -23.97 12.26 -4.55
N GLN A 513 -24.41 11.47 -3.56
CA GLN A 513 -25.70 10.78 -3.62
C GLN A 513 -26.88 11.74 -3.69
N ILE A 514 -26.79 12.89 -3.02
CA ILE A 514 -27.89 13.85 -2.89
C ILE A 514 -27.84 14.90 -4.01
N TYR A 515 -26.65 15.42 -4.32
CA TYR A 515 -26.45 16.55 -5.24
C TYR A 515 -25.95 16.16 -6.64
N GLY A 516 -25.73 14.86 -6.88
CA GLY A 516 -25.14 14.33 -8.10
C GLY A 516 -23.61 14.35 -8.09
N VAL A 517 -23.00 13.64 -9.03
CA VAL A 517 -21.53 13.55 -9.15
C VAL A 517 -21.00 14.69 -10.01
N PRO A 518 -20.15 15.59 -9.49
CA PRO A 518 -19.56 16.63 -10.31
C PRO A 518 -18.55 16.06 -11.33
N GLU A 519 -18.56 16.59 -12.56
CA GLU A 519 -17.64 16.18 -13.63
C GLU A 519 -16.16 16.39 -13.29
N ASP A 520 -15.87 17.38 -12.43
CA ASP A 520 -14.51 17.75 -12.02
C ASP A 520 -13.89 16.73 -11.03
N ILE A 521 -14.71 15.85 -10.44
CA ILE A 521 -14.26 14.84 -9.48
C ILE A 521 -13.65 13.65 -10.21
N ARG A 522 -12.44 13.28 -9.78
CA ARG A 522 -11.72 12.11 -10.31
C ARG A 522 -12.21 10.82 -9.66
N ILE A 523 -13.27 10.23 -10.22
CA ILE A 523 -13.89 8.98 -9.74
C ILE A 523 -12.92 7.80 -9.82
N ASP A 524 -12.04 7.77 -10.82
CA ASP A 524 -10.99 6.76 -10.96
C ASP A 524 -10.02 6.76 -9.75
N ALA A 525 -9.61 7.95 -9.32
CA ALA A 525 -8.76 8.10 -8.14
C ALA A 525 -9.51 7.72 -6.86
N LEU A 526 -10.79 8.11 -6.75
CA LEU A 526 -11.63 7.78 -5.60
C LEU A 526 -11.85 6.26 -5.45
N ARG A 527 -12.09 5.54 -6.55
CA ARG A 527 -12.17 4.07 -6.56
C ARG A 527 -10.88 3.43 -6.06
N SER A 528 -9.74 3.92 -6.53
CA SER A 528 -8.43 3.45 -6.08
C SER A 528 -8.22 3.67 -4.58
N TYR A 529 -8.60 4.84 -4.06
CA TYR A 529 -8.53 5.17 -2.64
C TYR A 529 -9.31 4.18 -1.75
N LEU A 530 -10.55 3.90 -2.14
CA LEU A 530 -11.50 3.09 -1.37
C LEU A 530 -11.22 1.58 -1.47
N ARG A 531 -10.37 1.12 -2.38
CA ARG A 531 -10.13 -0.31 -2.53
C ARG A 531 -9.28 -0.87 -1.37
N PRO A 532 -9.63 -2.02 -0.78
CA PRO A 532 -8.76 -2.72 0.14
C PRO A 532 -7.41 -3.04 -0.50
N THR A 533 -6.33 -2.91 0.27
CA THR A 533 -5.01 -3.39 -0.12
C THR A 533 -4.56 -4.50 0.83
N SER A 534 -3.59 -5.28 0.39
CA SER A 534 -2.92 -6.30 1.19
C SER A 534 -2.49 -5.75 2.54
N HIS A 535 -1.92 -4.54 2.59
CA HIS A 535 -1.53 -3.87 3.84
C HIS A 535 -2.68 -3.74 4.85
N ASP A 536 -3.93 -3.55 4.42
CA ASP A 536 -5.06 -3.39 5.34
C ASP A 536 -5.36 -4.66 6.14
N HIS A 537 -5.25 -5.82 5.48
CA HIS A 537 -5.51 -7.12 6.11
C HIS A 537 -4.52 -7.46 7.22
N TRP A 538 -3.27 -6.99 7.11
CA TRP A 538 -2.20 -7.35 8.05
C TRP A 538 -2.17 -6.48 9.30
N PHE A 539 -2.51 -5.19 9.17
CA PHE A 539 -2.42 -4.26 10.30
C PHE A 539 -3.69 -4.22 11.15
N GLN A 540 -4.56 -5.22 11.03
CA GLN A 540 -5.84 -5.30 11.73
C GLN A 540 -6.71 -4.05 11.52
N LEU A 541 -6.60 -3.40 10.36
CA LEU A 541 -7.42 -2.23 9.98
C LEU A 541 -8.79 -2.68 9.42
N TYR A 542 -9.35 -3.75 9.99
CA TYR A 542 -10.53 -4.42 9.45
C TYR A 542 -11.74 -3.47 9.42
N ASP A 543 -11.97 -2.69 10.47
CA ASP A 543 -13.05 -1.69 10.55
C ASP A 543 -12.94 -0.64 9.44
N GLN A 544 -11.73 -0.10 9.22
CA GLN A 544 -11.48 0.86 8.14
C GLN A 544 -11.66 0.24 6.75
N THR A 545 -11.32 -1.04 6.61
CA THR A 545 -11.49 -1.78 5.36
C THR A 545 -12.98 -1.97 5.05
N CYS A 546 -13.77 -2.35 6.06
CA CYS A 546 -15.22 -2.49 5.94
C CYS A 546 -15.88 -1.17 5.55
N MET A 547 -15.53 -0.08 6.23
CA MET A 547 -16.02 1.27 5.89
C MET A 547 -15.70 1.65 4.45
N ARG A 548 -14.46 1.42 3.99
CA ARG A 548 -14.05 1.75 2.63
C ARG A 548 -14.77 0.91 1.58
N VAL A 549 -14.99 -0.38 1.84
CA VAL A 549 -15.73 -1.28 0.93
C VAL A 549 -17.19 -0.89 0.85
N ALA A 550 -17.84 -0.61 1.99
CA ALA A 550 -19.21 -0.11 2.01
C ALA A 550 -19.33 1.21 1.23
N SER A 551 -18.36 2.11 1.40
CA SER A 551 -18.29 3.38 0.66
C SER A 551 -18.04 3.18 -0.83
N LEU A 552 -17.21 2.20 -1.22
CA LEU A 552 -16.99 1.86 -2.62
C LEU A 552 -18.27 1.34 -3.27
N GLN A 553 -19.01 0.45 -2.59
CA GLN A 553 -20.29 -0.05 -3.11
C GLN A 553 -21.31 1.08 -3.23
N ARG A 554 -21.33 2.01 -2.27
CA ARG A 554 -22.18 3.21 -2.30
C ARG A 554 -21.81 4.17 -3.43
N LEU A 555 -20.53 4.31 -3.76
CA LEU A 555 -20.06 5.08 -4.91
C LEU A 555 -20.45 4.41 -6.24
N GLU A 556 -20.32 3.08 -6.33
CA GLU A 556 -20.64 2.32 -7.55
C GLU A 556 -22.14 2.22 -7.83
N SER A 557 -23.00 2.43 -6.83
CA SER A 557 -24.45 2.49 -7.01
C SER A 557 -24.97 3.85 -7.49
N LEU A 558 -24.10 4.87 -7.58
CA LEU A 558 -24.49 6.19 -8.09
C LEU A 558 -24.79 6.12 -9.61
N PRO A 559 -25.86 6.79 -10.08
CA PRO A 559 -26.29 6.70 -11.48
C PRO A 559 -25.26 7.29 -12.46
N ASP A 560 -24.52 8.32 -12.04
CA ASP A 560 -23.53 9.02 -12.87
C ASP A 560 -22.17 8.30 -12.93
N VAL A 561 -21.99 7.25 -12.11
CA VAL A 561 -20.72 6.54 -11.96
C VAL A 561 -20.64 5.37 -12.93
N GLN A 562 -19.93 5.57 -14.05
CA GLN A 562 -19.77 4.55 -15.09
C GLN A 562 -18.98 3.33 -14.59
N PRO A 563 -19.44 2.09 -14.84
CA PRO A 563 -18.71 0.88 -14.43
C PRO A 563 -17.33 0.81 -15.07
N ILE A 564 -16.39 0.16 -14.40
CA ILE A 564 -15.01 0.03 -14.88
C ILE A 564 -15.00 -0.86 -16.13
N SER A 565 -14.49 -0.34 -17.25
CA SER A 565 -14.34 -1.10 -18.48
C SER A 565 -13.00 -1.86 -18.53
N TRP A 566 -12.89 -2.85 -19.41
CA TRP A 566 -11.62 -3.55 -19.65
C TRP A 566 -10.52 -2.59 -20.16
N GLN A 567 -10.90 -1.53 -20.89
CA GLN A 567 -9.96 -0.53 -21.39
C GLN A 567 -9.36 0.27 -20.24
N ASP A 568 -10.17 0.53 -19.20
CA ASP A 568 -9.70 1.20 -18.00
C ASP A 568 -8.69 0.30 -17.27
N TYR A 569 -8.94 -1.00 -17.13
CA TYR A 569 -7.94 -1.93 -16.61
C TYR A 569 -6.64 -1.89 -17.44
N LEU A 570 -6.71 -1.94 -18.77
CA LEU A 570 -5.50 -1.84 -19.60
C LEU A 570 -4.77 -0.50 -19.49
N ARG A 571 -5.48 0.58 -19.15
CA ARG A 571 -4.90 1.92 -19.00
C ARG A 571 -4.24 2.10 -17.65
N TYR A 572 -4.90 1.66 -16.57
CA TYR A 572 -4.47 1.90 -15.20
C TYR A 572 -3.58 0.77 -14.63
N GLU A 573 -3.67 -0.46 -15.17
CA GLU A 573 -2.88 -1.64 -14.74
C GLU A 573 -1.67 -1.95 -15.63
N GLN A 574 -1.19 -0.98 -16.40
CA GLN A 574 -0.07 -1.19 -17.33
C GLN A 574 1.17 -1.75 -16.65
N ASN A 575 1.49 -1.26 -15.45
CA ASN A 575 2.64 -1.74 -14.68
C ASN A 575 2.50 -3.21 -14.27
N LEU A 576 1.28 -3.63 -13.89
CA LEU A 576 1.00 -5.03 -13.56
C LEU A 576 1.10 -5.91 -14.80
N MET A 577 0.50 -5.49 -15.91
CA MET A 577 0.62 -6.20 -17.19
C MET A 577 2.07 -6.36 -17.64
N MET A 578 2.89 -5.31 -17.48
CA MET A 578 4.32 -5.33 -17.77
C MET A 578 5.06 -6.34 -16.89
N ALA A 579 4.75 -6.37 -15.60
CA ALA A 579 5.35 -7.33 -14.68
C ALA A 579 4.98 -8.77 -15.05
N ILE A 580 3.71 -9.04 -15.37
CA ILE A 580 3.24 -10.35 -15.86
C ILE A 580 4.00 -10.75 -17.11
N LEU A 581 4.06 -9.86 -18.10
CA LEU A 581 4.75 -10.16 -19.34
C LEU A 581 6.24 -10.40 -19.11
N PHE A 582 6.90 -9.54 -18.34
CA PHE A 582 8.32 -9.69 -18.03
C PHE A 582 8.61 -11.03 -17.39
N THR A 583 7.82 -11.41 -16.38
CA THR A 583 7.89 -12.71 -15.73
C THR A 583 7.72 -13.84 -16.75
N LEU A 584 6.71 -13.78 -17.62
CA LEU A 584 6.49 -14.78 -18.66
C LEU A 584 7.68 -14.88 -19.60
N VAL A 585 8.20 -13.75 -20.09
CA VAL A 585 9.38 -13.70 -20.97
C VAL A 585 10.59 -14.35 -20.29
N CYS A 586 10.84 -14.07 -19.01
CA CYS A 586 11.92 -14.70 -18.25
C CYS A 586 11.73 -16.21 -18.10
N VAL A 587 10.52 -16.67 -17.79
CA VAL A 587 10.19 -18.10 -17.67
C VAL A 587 10.31 -18.81 -19.02
N PHE A 588 9.78 -18.23 -20.11
CA PHE A 588 9.87 -18.80 -21.45
C PHE A 588 11.30 -18.82 -21.99
N ALA A 589 12.07 -17.75 -21.79
CA ALA A 589 13.50 -17.74 -22.13
C ALA A 589 14.24 -18.88 -21.41
N THR A 590 13.90 -19.11 -20.15
CA THR A 590 14.46 -20.20 -19.37
C THR A 590 14.04 -21.57 -19.90
N LEU A 591 12.77 -21.76 -20.27
CA LEU A 591 12.28 -23.02 -20.86
C LEU A 591 12.90 -23.33 -22.24
N GLY A 592 13.17 -22.31 -23.04
CA GLY A 592 13.75 -22.41 -24.37
C GLY A 592 15.22 -22.85 -24.40
N ALA A 593 15.90 -22.87 -23.25
CA ALA A 593 17.27 -23.35 -23.13
C ALA A 593 17.36 -24.86 -22.88
N THR A 594 18.51 -25.45 -23.22
CA THR A 594 18.77 -26.88 -23.00
C THR A 594 18.76 -27.21 -21.52
N LYS A 595 18.06 -28.29 -21.17
CA LYS A 595 18.15 -28.87 -19.83
C LYS A 595 19.59 -29.37 -19.68
N SER A 596 20.31 -28.93 -18.65
CA SER A 596 21.69 -29.37 -18.44
C SER A 596 21.69 -30.90 -18.35
N GLU A 597 22.26 -31.57 -19.36
CA GLU A 597 22.58 -32.99 -19.23
C GLU A 597 23.72 -33.07 -18.22
N PHE A 598 23.47 -33.79 -17.12
CA PHE A 598 24.52 -34.07 -16.14
C PHE A 598 25.62 -34.86 -16.85
N VAL A 599 26.78 -34.24 -17.03
CA VAL A 599 28.06 -34.92 -17.21
C VAL A 599 28.66 -35.17 -15.84
#